data_AF-A0A1I2HM07-F1
#
_entry.id   AF-A0A1I2HM07-F1
#
_cell.length_a   1.000
_cell.length_b   1.000
_cell.length_c   1.000
_cell.angle_alpha   90.00
_cell.angle_beta   90.00
_cell.angle_gamma   90.00
#
_symmetry.space_group_name_H-M   'P 1'
#
loop_
_entity.id
_entity.type
_entity.pdbx_description
1 polymer ?
#
loop_
_entity_poly.entity_id
_entity_poly.type
_entity_poly.pdbx_seq_one_letter_code
_entity_poly.pdbx_strand_id
1 'polypeptide(L)'
;MIYANKKVQESPNQAAQHAKIIDTMLQLQEKEFVRIEGQTVWLRSNLWKNVLLAQNWMKCAHIYCNLILKYNKKSPLEFRDIETDAVIGKLNGKQVKVLLFH
;
A
#
# COMPACT_ATOMS: atom_id res chain seq x y z
N MET A 1 34.09 20.54 7.10
CA MET A 1 32.64 20.29 7.12
C MET A 1 32.37 18.92 6.53
N ILE A 2 32.18 17.90 7.37
CA ILE A 2 31.86 16.54 6.92
C ILE A 2 30.35 16.38 7.07
N TYR A 3 29.64 16.33 5.93
CA TYR A 3 28.22 16.00 5.92
C TYR A 3 28.06 14.55 6.41
N ALA A 4 27.55 14.41 7.64
CA ALA A 4 27.15 13.12 8.16
C ALA A 4 26.03 12.55 7.26
N ASN A 5 26.38 11.57 6.43
CA ASN A 5 25.43 10.63 5.86
C ASN A 5 24.75 9.93 7.04
N LYS A 6 23.62 10.47 7.52
CA LYS A 6 22.66 9.71 8.32
C LYS A 6 22.20 8.55 7.46
N LYS A 7 22.88 7.42 7.57
CA LYS A 7 22.26 6.11 7.32
C LYS A 7 21.00 6.14 8.18
N VAL A 8 19.85 6.29 7.53
CA VAL A 8 18.55 6.15 8.17
C VAL A 8 18.55 4.72 8.69
N GLN A 9 18.97 4.54 9.94
CA GLN A 9 18.81 3.29 10.65
C GLN A 9 17.31 3.06 10.69
N GLU A 10 16.84 2.14 9.85
CA GLU A 10 15.50 1.59 9.98
C GLU A 10 15.41 1.07 11.41
N SER A 11 14.61 1.75 12.24
CA SER A 11 14.52 1.37 13.65
C SER A 11 13.95 -0.05 13.72
N PRO A 12 14.31 -0.87 14.72
CA PRO A 12 13.75 -2.23 14.87
C PRO A 12 12.21 -2.24 14.86
N ASN A 13 11.59 -1.12 15.23
CA ASN A 13 10.15 -0.89 15.12
C ASN A 13 9.64 -0.88 13.66
N GLN A 14 10.38 -0.31 12.71
CA GLN A 14 10.00 -0.29 11.29
C GLN A 14 10.05 -1.68 10.66
N ALA A 15 11.08 -2.48 10.98
CA ALA A 15 11.17 -3.86 10.49
C ALA A 15 10.00 -4.71 11.01
N ALA A 16 9.65 -4.58 12.29
CA ALA A 16 8.49 -5.26 12.87
C ALA A 16 7.16 -4.80 12.24
N GLN A 17 7.02 -3.49 11.96
CA GLN A 17 5.85 -2.96 11.27
C GLN A 17 5.74 -3.49 9.83
N HIS A 18 6.85 -3.54 9.09
CA HIS A 18 6.87 -4.11 7.74
C HIS A 18 6.50 -5.59 7.75
N ALA A 19 7.03 -6.38 8.69
CA ALA A 19 6.67 -7.79 8.84
C ALA A 19 5.16 -7.97 9.08
N LYS A 20 4.58 -7.15 9.96
CA LYS A 20 3.14 -7.17 10.23
C LYS A 20 2.30 -6.77 9.01
N ILE A 21 2.74 -5.77 8.24
CA ILE A 21 2.09 -5.37 6.99
C ILE A 21 2.12 -6.52 5.98
N ILE A 22 3.27 -7.21 5.84
CA ILE A 22 3.42 -8.34 4.93
C ILE A 22 2.47 -9.48 5.32
N ASP A 23 2.47 -9.89 6.58
CA ASP A 23 1.58 -10.93 7.11
C ASP A 23 0.10 -10.58 6.88
N THR A 24 -0.29 -9.34 7.18
CA THR A 24 -1.67 -8.88 6.99
C THR A 24 -2.08 -8.91 5.51
N MET A 25 -1.20 -8.47 4.60
CA MET A 25 -1.48 -8.47 3.16
C MET A 25 -1.61 -9.88 2.62
N LEU A 26 -0.74 -10.81 3.04
CA LEU A 26 -0.80 -12.22 2.64
C LEU A 26 -2.13 -12.85 3.06
N GLN A 27 -2.53 -12.69 4.33
CA GLN A 27 -3.80 -13.22 4.83
C GLN A 27 -5.02 -12.65 4.09
N LEU A 28 -4.96 -11.38 3.67
CA LEU A 28 -6.03 -10.75 2.90
C LEU A 28 -6.06 -11.18 1.44
N GLN A 29 -4.90 -11.51 0.86
CA GLN A 29 -4.83 -12.13 -0.46
C GLN A 29 -5.37 -13.56 -0.43
N GLU A 30 -5.02 -14.35 0.59
CA GLU A 30 -5.54 -15.72 0.79
C GLU A 30 -7.07 -15.74 0.93
N LYS A 31 -7.63 -14.71 1.59
CA LYS A 31 -9.08 -14.55 1.77
C LYS A 31 -9.77 -13.79 0.62
N GLU A 32 -9.06 -13.49 -0.46
CA GLU A 32 -9.57 -12.78 -1.64
C GLU A 32 -10.19 -11.39 -1.34
N PHE A 33 -9.72 -10.72 -0.29
CA PHE A 33 -10.07 -9.33 0.00
C PHE A 33 -9.19 -8.33 -0.75
N VAL A 34 -8.00 -8.77 -1.14
CA VAL A 34 -7.01 -7.97 -1.88
C VAL A 34 -6.50 -8.79 -3.06
N ARG A 35 -6.45 -8.18 -4.24
CA ARG A 35 -5.79 -8.77 -5.41
C ARG A 35 -4.81 -7.77 -6.00
N ILE A 36 -3.63 -8.22 -6.40
CA ILE A 36 -2.62 -7.35 -7.00
C ILE A 36 -2.32 -7.89 -8.39
N GLU A 37 -2.54 -7.05 -9.40
CA GLU A 37 -2.34 -7.37 -10.81
C GLU A 37 -1.54 -6.24 -11.45
N GLY A 38 -0.27 -6.48 -11.73
CA GLY A 38 0.62 -5.43 -12.25
C GLY A 38 0.64 -4.22 -11.32
N GLN A 39 0.35 -3.03 -11.85
CA GLN A 39 0.32 -1.78 -11.09
C GLN A 39 -1.06 -1.46 -10.46
N THR A 40 -1.99 -2.40 -10.52
CA THR A 40 -3.34 -2.24 -9.97
C THR A 40 -3.51 -3.10 -8.73
N VAL A 41 -3.97 -2.47 -7.64
CA VAL A 41 -4.33 -3.12 -6.39
C VAL A 41 -5.83 -3.05 -6.23
N TRP A 42 -6.47 -4.20 -6.26
CA TRP A 42 -7.89 -4.34 -6.04
C TRP A 42 -8.17 -4.58 -4.55
N LEU A 43 -9.10 -3.84 -3.98
CA LEU A 43 -9.50 -3.90 -2.57
C LEU A 43 -11.01 -4.06 -2.47
N ARG A 44 -11.52 -4.89 -1.54
CA ARG A 44 -12.96 -4.88 -1.21
C ARG A 44 -13.34 -3.62 -0.41
N SER A 45 -14.57 -3.14 -0.64
CA SER A 45 -15.27 -2.06 0.09
C SER A 45 -15.04 -2.07 1.61
N ASN A 46 -14.96 -3.26 2.22
CA ASN A 46 -14.77 -3.41 3.66
C ASN A 46 -13.46 -2.82 4.19
N LEU A 47 -12.43 -2.73 3.37
CA LEU A 47 -11.10 -2.26 3.78
C LEU A 47 -10.98 -0.73 3.73
N TRP A 48 -11.73 -0.05 2.83
CA TRP A 48 -11.55 1.37 2.54
C TRP A 48 -12.76 2.24 2.91
N LYS A 49 -13.50 1.88 3.97
CA LYS A 49 -14.74 2.55 4.43
C LYS A 49 -14.63 4.02 4.84
N ASN A 50 -13.43 4.53 5.15
CA ASN A 50 -13.20 5.95 5.44
C ASN A 50 -11.87 6.43 4.84
N VAL A 51 -11.75 7.74 4.59
CA VAL A 51 -10.62 8.31 3.83
C VAL A 51 -9.29 7.98 4.49
N LEU A 52 -9.25 8.00 5.82
CA LEU A 52 -8.05 7.68 6.58
C LEU A 52 -7.65 6.21 6.44
N LEU A 53 -8.61 5.29 6.53
CA LEU A 53 -8.40 3.86 6.32
C LEU A 53 -7.95 3.60 4.88
N ALA A 54 -8.59 4.22 3.89
CA ALA A 54 -8.20 4.10 2.49
C ALA A 54 -6.75 4.54 2.28
N GLN A 55 -6.35 5.70 2.84
CA GLN A 55 -4.98 6.19 2.74
C GLN A 55 -3.97 5.27 3.43
N ASN A 56 -4.31 4.74 4.62
CA ASN A 56 -3.46 3.81 5.35
C ASN A 56 -3.29 2.50 4.58
N TRP A 57 -4.38 1.95 4.04
CA TRP A 57 -4.35 0.77 3.18
C TRP A 57 -3.48 0.96 1.95
N MET A 58 -3.63 2.09 1.25
CA MET A 58 -2.83 2.39 0.07
C MET A 58 -1.34 2.44 0.40
N LYS A 59 -0.96 3.02 1.55
CA LYS A 59 0.44 3.05 2.02
C LYS A 59 0.95 1.65 2.37
N CYS A 60 0.17 0.85 3.11
CA CYS A 60 0.53 -0.52 3.47
C CYS A 60 0.71 -1.40 2.24
N ALA A 61 -0.22 -1.33 1.29
CA ALA A 61 -0.14 -2.04 0.03
C ALA A 61 1.08 -1.62 -0.80
N HIS A 62 1.43 -0.33 -0.82
CA HIS A 62 2.63 0.15 -1.49
C HIS A 62 3.91 -0.39 -0.85
N ILE A 63 3.98 -0.43 0.49
CA ILE A 63 5.09 -1.06 1.21
C ILE A 63 5.22 -2.52 0.82
N TYR A 64 4.12 -3.28 0.83
CA TYR A 64 4.09 -4.67 0.40
C TYR A 64 4.56 -4.86 -1.04
N CYS A 65 4.01 -4.09 -1.99
CA CYS A 65 4.39 -4.16 -3.41
C CYS A 65 5.88 -3.86 -3.63
N ASN A 66 6.42 -2.88 -2.92
CA ASN A 66 7.84 -2.53 -3.02
C ASN A 66 8.74 -3.59 -2.36
N LEU A 67 8.35 -4.17 -1.22
CA LEU A 67 9.19 -5.15 -0.51
C LEU A 67 9.12 -6.55 -1.13
N ILE A 68 7.93 -7.04 -1.48
CA ILE A 68 7.70 -8.41 -1.95
C ILE A 68 7.75 -8.49 -3.48
N LEU A 69 6.98 -7.63 -4.16
CA LEU A 69 6.90 -7.64 -5.63
C LEU A 69 8.05 -6.87 -6.29
N LYS A 70 8.94 -6.25 -5.49
CA LYS A 70 10.09 -5.45 -5.94
C LYS A 70 9.73 -4.34 -6.92
N TYR A 71 8.51 -3.81 -6.82
CA TYR A 71 8.10 -2.69 -7.66
C TYR A 71 8.94 -1.46 -7.36
N ASN A 72 9.28 -0.70 -8.40
CA ASN A 72 9.99 0.56 -8.21
C ASN A 72 9.10 1.49 -7.37
N LYS A 73 9.65 2.03 -6.27
CA LYS A 73 8.98 2.98 -5.34
C LYS A 73 8.34 4.17 -6.04
N LYS A 74 8.83 4.55 -7.21
CA LYS A 74 8.29 5.66 -8.02
C LYS A 74 7.16 5.25 -8.96
N SER A 75 6.90 3.96 -9.11
CA SER A 75 5.81 3.49 -9.97
C SER A 75 4.48 3.88 -9.34
N PRO A 76 3.57 4.45 -10.13
CA PRO A 76 2.22 4.68 -9.64
C PRO A 76 1.54 3.33 -9.37
N LEU A 77 0.77 3.28 -8.28
CA LEU A 77 -0.17 2.21 -8.00
C LEU A 77 -1.59 2.76 -8.12
N GLU A 78 -2.43 2.10 -8.90
CA GLU A 78 -3.85 2.38 -8.97
C GLU A 78 -4.60 1.47 -8.02
N PHE A 79 -5.56 2.02 -7.28
CA PHE A 79 -6.39 1.29 -6.35
C PHE A 79 -7.81 1.23 -6.88
N ARG A 80 -8.34 0.03 -6.99
CA ARG A 80 -9.68 -0.25 -7.53
C ARG A 80 -10.50 -1.08 -6.57
N ASP A 81 -11.81 -0.95 -6.68
CA ASP A 81 -12.73 -1.78 -5.93
C ASP A 81 -12.96 -3.11 -6.65
N ILE A 82 -12.91 -4.22 -5.91
CA ILE A 82 -13.11 -5.57 -6.46
C ILE A 82 -14.53 -5.78 -6.97
N GLU A 83 -15.53 -5.12 -6.37
CA GLU A 83 -16.95 -5.40 -6.62
C GLU A 83 -17.51 -4.53 -7.75
N THR A 84 -17.04 -3.29 -7.85
CA THR A 84 -17.59 -2.25 -8.74
C THR A 84 -16.63 -1.83 -9.86
N ASP A 85 -15.38 -2.29 -9.84
CA ASP A 85 -14.29 -1.79 -10.71
C ASP A 85 -14.07 -0.27 -10.64
N ALA A 86 -14.60 0.38 -9.59
CA ALA A 86 -14.45 1.81 -9.40
C ALA A 86 -13.02 2.15 -8.96
N VAL A 87 -12.45 3.21 -9.52
CA VAL A 87 -11.13 3.70 -9.11
C VAL A 87 -11.25 4.39 -7.75
N ILE A 88 -10.82 3.70 -6.69
CA ILE A 88 -10.80 4.21 -5.31
C ILE A 88 -9.77 5.32 -5.17
N GLY A 89 -8.60 5.16 -5.79
CA GLY A 89 -7.52 6.13 -5.64
C GLY A 89 -6.25 5.73 -6.37
N LYS A 90 -5.23 6.57 -6.21
CA LYS A 90 -3.91 6.37 -6.80
C LYS A 90 -2.84 6.77 -5.81
N LEU A 91 -1.73 6.05 -5.84
CA LEU A 91 -0.53 6.37 -5.10
C LEU A 91 0.60 6.60 -6.08
N ASN A 92 1.20 7.79 -6.07
CA ASN A 92 2.36 8.10 -6.88
C ASN A 92 3.53 8.50 -5.96
N GLY A 93 4.51 7.60 -5.83
CA GLY A 93 5.60 7.76 -4.88
C GLY A 93 5.11 7.84 -3.43
N LYS A 94 5.12 9.04 -2.84
CA LYS A 94 4.64 9.28 -1.46
C LYS A 94 3.26 9.94 -1.39
N GLN A 95 2.71 10.37 -2.53
CA GLN A 95 1.43 11.06 -2.57
C GLN A 95 0.31 10.05 -2.74
N VAL A 96 -0.64 10.07 -1.80
CA VAL A 96 -1.84 9.25 -1.85
C VAL A 96 -3.02 10.14 -2.19
N LYS A 97 -3.72 9.83 -3.26
CA LYS A 97 -4.94 10.52 -3.67
C LYS A 97 -6.09 9.53 -3.68
N VAL A 98 -7.05 9.73 -2.78
CA VAL A 98 -8.31 8.99 -2.78
C VAL A 98 -9.28 9.76 -3.67
N LEU A 99 -9.90 9.08 -4.62
CA LEU A 99 -10.78 9.65 -5.64
C LEU A 99 -12.24 9.32 -5.40
N LEU A 100 -12.53 8.13 -4.89
CA LEU A 100 -13.88 7.67 -4.63
C LEU A 100 -14.10 7.49 -3.14
N PHE A 101 -15.17 8.09 -2.63
CA PHE A 101 -15.67 7.90 -1.28
C PHE A 101 -17.18 7.78 -1.36
N HIS A 102 -17.73 6.69 -0.82
CA HIS A 102 -19.18 6.49 -0.74
C HIS A 102 -19.65 6.51 0.71
#